data_AF-Q1Q3C2-F1
#
_entry.id   AF-Q1Q3C2-F1
#
_cell.length_a   1.000
_cell.length_b   1.000
_cell.length_c   1.000
_cell.angle_alpha   90.00
_cell.angle_beta   90.00
_cell.angle_gamma   90.00
#
_symmetry.space_group_name_H-M   'P 1'
#
loop_
_entity.id
_entity.type
_entity.pdbx_description
1 polymer ?
#
loop_
_entity_poly.entity_id
_entity_poly.type
_entity_poly.pdbx_seq_one_letter_code
_entity_poly.pdbx_strand_id
1 'polypeptide(L)'
;MAIRICDLADSAKGRKFITYTEHCSGKCLLSIAKTLRNKQTKEMFYVQCQKSSNMNQIVNVTTSPLLNEKGAIIGIVLVVKDKSVSEETANNSHIESNKFHRSYQQIRKNAIGF
;
A
#
# COMPACT_ATOMS: atom_id res chain seq x y z
N MET A 1 -0.84 6.45 11.88
CA MET A 1 -0.91 6.78 10.43
C MET A 1 -2.00 6.00 9.69
N ALA A 2 -2.11 4.68 9.84
CA ALA A 2 -3.14 3.87 9.16
C ALA A 2 -4.59 4.28 9.50
N ILE A 3 -4.88 4.63 10.77
CA ILE A 3 -6.20 5.15 11.20
C ILE A 3 -6.60 6.40 10.41
N ARG A 4 -5.67 7.33 10.16
CA ARG A 4 -5.99 8.61 9.50
C ARG A 4 -6.34 8.43 8.03
N ILE A 5 -5.65 7.54 7.32
CA ILE A 5 -5.81 7.36 5.87
C ILE A 5 -6.87 6.29 5.56
N CYS A 6 -6.96 5.21 6.34
CA CYS A 6 -7.80 4.05 6.01
C CYS A 6 -8.81 3.66 7.10
N ASP A 7 -8.96 4.44 8.19
CA ASP A 7 -9.80 4.09 9.35
C ASP A 7 -9.50 2.72 9.98
N LEU A 8 -8.28 2.21 9.79
CA LEU A 8 -7.84 0.95 10.39
C LEU A 8 -7.40 1.18 11.84
N ALA A 9 -8.35 1.02 12.77
CA ALA A 9 -8.09 0.98 14.21
C ALA A 9 -7.23 -0.23 14.62
N ASP A 10 -6.66 -0.21 15.82
CA ASP A 10 -5.87 -1.35 16.34
C ASP A 10 -6.69 -2.65 16.41
N SER A 11 -8.01 -2.55 16.58
CA SER A 11 -8.97 -3.67 16.53
C SER A 11 -9.05 -4.36 15.16
N ALA A 12 -8.42 -3.81 14.11
CA ALA A 12 -8.31 -4.43 12.81
C ALA A 12 -7.29 -5.57 12.74
N LYS A 13 -6.39 -5.68 13.72
CA LYS A 13 -5.44 -6.79 13.80
C LYS A 13 -6.18 -8.13 13.93
N GLY A 14 -5.75 -9.13 13.16
CA GLY A 14 -6.39 -10.45 13.13
C GLY A 14 -7.72 -10.52 12.37
N ARG A 15 -8.26 -9.40 11.89
CA ARG A 15 -9.46 -9.39 11.06
C ARG A 15 -9.12 -9.50 9.57
N LYS A 16 -10.07 -10.04 8.79
CA LYS A 16 -9.91 -10.16 7.35
C LYS A 16 -9.86 -8.77 6.73
N PHE A 17 -8.82 -8.45 5.97
CA PHE A 17 -8.66 -7.14 5.33
C PHE A 17 -9.88 -6.70 4.50
N ILE A 18 -10.60 -7.66 3.91
CA ILE A 18 -11.81 -7.40 3.10
C ILE A 18 -12.89 -6.61 3.85
N THR A 19 -12.98 -6.74 5.19
CA THR A 19 -13.96 -6.01 6.01
C THR A 19 -13.71 -4.51 6.07
N TYR A 20 -12.59 -4.03 5.52
CA TYR A 20 -12.20 -2.61 5.50
C TYR A 20 -12.07 -2.05 4.07
N THR A 21 -12.33 -2.86 3.03
CA THR A 21 -12.08 -2.48 1.63
C THR A 21 -13.27 -1.90 0.89
N GLU A 22 -14.47 -1.92 1.49
CA GLU A 22 -15.69 -1.33 0.91
C GLU A 22 -15.50 0.15 0.56
N HIS A 23 -14.65 0.82 1.32
CA HIS A 23 -14.33 2.22 1.20
C HIS A 23 -13.35 2.57 0.05
N CYS A 24 -12.77 1.63 -0.70
CA CYS A 24 -11.77 1.96 -1.76
C CYS A 24 -12.14 1.40 -3.15
N SER A 25 -13.44 1.31 -3.45
CA SER A 25 -13.98 0.75 -4.70
C SER A 25 -13.41 -0.64 -5.05
N GLY A 26 -12.97 -1.40 -4.06
CA GLY A 26 -12.31 -2.71 -4.23
C GLY A 26 -10.91 -2.68 -4.88
N LYS A 27 -10.39 -1.52 -5.30
CA LYS A 27 -9.11 -1.44 -6.02
C LYS A 27 -7.93 -1.93 -5.18
N CYS A 28 -7.91 -1.61 -3.88
CA CYS A 28 -6.90 -2.12 -2.95
C CYS A 28 -6.88 -3.65 -2.88
N LEU A 29 -8.06 -4.28 -2.85
CA LEU A 29 -8.19 -5.74 -2.83
C LEU A 29 -7.71 -6.37 -4.14
N LEU A 30 -8.05 -5.75 -5.28
CA LEU A 30 -7.58 -6.21 -6.60
C LEU A 30 -6.04 -6.14 -6.72
N SER A 31 -5.41 -5.09 -6.16
CA SER A 31 -3.95 -4.98 -6.14
C SER A 31 -3.29 -6.08 -5.31
N ILE A 32 -3.86 -6.36 -4.13
CA ILE A 32 -3.44 -7.46 -3.27
C ILE A 32 -3.54 -8.80 -4.01
N ALA A 33 -4.68 -9.08 -4.64
CA ALA A 33 -4.90 -10.32 -5.39
C ALA A 33 -3.92 -10.47 -6.55
N LYS A 34 -3.67 -9.40 -7.32
CA LYS A 34 -2.69 -9.40 -8.42
C LYS A 34 -1.26 -9.62 -7.92
N THR A 35 -0.91 -9.01 -6.80
CA THR A 35 0.42 -9.15 -6.18
C THR A 35 0.66 -10.56 -5.66
N LEU A 36 -0.36 -11.18 -5.05
CA LEU A 36 -0.33 -12.59 -4.65
C LEU A 36 -0.15 -13.51 -5.87
N ARG A 37 -0.97 -13.31 -6.90
CA ARG A 37 -0.92 -14.14 -8.11
C ARG A 37 0.42 -14.04 -8.84
N ASN A 38 0.96 -12.83 -8.94
CA ASN A 38 2.12 -12.57 -9.80
C ASN A 38 3.45 -12.56 -9.04
N LYS A 39 3.44 -12.62 -7.70
CA LYS A 39 4.63 -12.46 -6.84
C LYS A 39 5.46 -11.20 -7.16
N GLN A 40 4.80 -10.16 -7.63
CA GLN A 40 5.42 -8.91 -8.08
C GLN A 40 4.77 -7.73 -7.37
N THR A 41 5.58 -6.70 -7.11
CA THR A 41 5.04 -5.43 -6.62
C THR A 41 4.12 -4.81 -7.66
N LYS A 42 3.00 -4.25 -7.21
CA LYS A 42 2.08 -3.47 -8.05
C LYS A 42 1.84 -2.10 -7.43
N GLU A 43 1.86 -1.09 -8.30
CA GLU A 43 1.55 0.29 -7.95
C GLU A 43 0.26 0.69 -8.66
N MET A 44 -0.61 1.36 -7.92
CA MET A 44 -1.83 1.99 -8.44
C MET A 44 -1.82 3.44 -8.01
N PHE A 45 -2.06 4.31 -8.98
CA PHE A 45 -2.12 5.74 -8.76
C PHE A 45 -3.57 6.20 -8.78
N TYR A 46 -3.85 7.28 -8.04
CA TYR A 46 -5.15 7.95 -8.04
C TYR A 46 -6.32 7.01 -7.70
N VAL A 47 -6.15 6.17 -6.69
CA VAL A 47 -7.20 5.32 -6.16
C VAL A 47 -8.14 6.17 -5.33
N GLN A 48 -9.38 6.28 -5.74
CA GLN A 48 -10.41 6.94 -4.95
C GLN A 48 -10.81 6.04 -3.79
N CYS A 49 -10.77 6.60 -2.58
CA CYS A 49 -11.27 5.99 -1.36
C CYS A 49 -12.28 6.94 -0.72
N GLN A 50 -13.42 6.39 -0.31
CA GLN A 50 -14.47 7.03 0.44
C GLN A 50 -14.25 6.74 1.92
N LYS A 51 -13.65 7.69 2.61
CA LYS A 51 -13.57 7.64 4.07
C LYS A 51 -14.83 8.26 4.66
N SER A 52 -15.25 7.80 5.84
CA SER A 52 -16.34 8.38 6.63
C SER A 52 -16.25 9.92 6.75
N SER A 53 -15.04 10.46 6.84
CA SER A 53 -14.76 11.90 6.96
C SER A 53 -14.35 12.60 5.65
N ASN A 54 -14.14 11.87 4.54
CA ASN A 54 -13.74 12.44 3.25
C ASN A 54 -14.14 11.50 2.11
N MET A 55 -15.21 11.84 1.38
CA MET A 55 -15.73 11.01 0.28
C MET A 55 -14.88 11.07 -1.00
N ASN A 56 -13.94 12.02 -1.10
CA ASN A 56 -13.13 12.25 -2.30
C ASN A 56 -11.63 12.07 -2.05
N GLN A 57 -11.25 11.23 -1.08
CA GLN A 57 -9.83 10.97 -0.83
C GLN A 57 -9.21 10.26 -2.03
N ILE A 58 -8.07 10.77 -2.50
CA ILE A 58 -7.30 10.16 -3.57
C ILE A 58 -6.00 9.64 -2.98
N VAL A 59 -5.71 8.36 -3.14
CA VAL A 59 -4.51 7.72 -2.61
C VAL A 59 -3.71 7.01 -3.69
N ASN A 60 -2.40 6.91 -3.49
CA ASN A 60 -1.55 5.98 -4.22
C ASN A 60 -1.35 4.73 -3.37
N VAL A 61 -1.43 3.57 -4.01
CA VAL A 61 -1.36 2.26 -3.35
C VAL A 61 -0.24 1.43 -3.97
N THR A 62 0.72 1.02 -3.15
CA THR A 62 1.75 0.05 -3.52
C THR A 62 1.51 -1.24 -2.74
N THR A 63 1.40 -2.36 -3.45
CA THR A 63 1.37 -3.71 -2.84
C THR A 63 2.63 -4.46 -3.19
N SER A 64 3.30 -5.02 -2.20
CA SER A 64 4.51 -5.82 -2.38
C SER A 64 4.37 -7.15 -1.65
N PRO A 65 4.73 -8.29 -2.27
CA PRO A 65 4.71 -9.56 -1.57
C PRO A 65 5.92 -9.66 -0.64
N LEU A 66 5.72 -10.21 0.54
CA LEU A 66 6.81 -10.66 1.41
C LEU A 66 7.12 -12.11 1.04
N LEU A 67 8.34 -12.36 0.61
CA LEU A 67 8.82 -13.67 0.22
C LEU A 67 9.81 -14.18 1.25
N ASN A 68 9.75 -15.46 1.58
CA ASN A 68 10.83 -16.12 2.30
C ASN A 68 12.02 -16.44 1.36
N GLU A 69 13.09 -16.98 1.92
CA GLU A 69 14.30 -17.37 1.17
C GLU A 69 14.02 -18.39 0.06
N LYS A 70 12.96 -19.21 0.21
CA LYS A 70 12.51 -20.19 -0.79
C LYS A 70 11.60 -19.59 -1.88
N GLY A 71 11.36 -18.27 -1.87
CA GLY A 71 10.48 -17.60 -2.82
C GLY A 71 8.98 -17.88 -2.62
N ALA A 72 8.60 -18.42 -1.47
CA ALA A 72 7.20 -18.58 -1.07
C ALA A 72 6.67 -17.29 -0.43
N ILE A 73 5.40 -16.97 -0.67
CA ILE A 73 4.75 -15.80 -0.10
C ILE A 73 4.45 -16.07 1.37
N ILE A 74 4.98 -15.24 2.27
CA ILE A 74 4.72 -15.28 3.72
C ILE A 74 3.88 -14.10 4.20
N GLY A 75 3.62 -13.13 3.33
CA GLY A 75 2.80 -11.98 3.66
C GLY A 75 2.73 -10.96 2.52
N ILE A 76 2.11 -9.81 2.81
CA ILE A 76 1.99 -8.69 1.88
C ILE A 76 2.19 -7.40 2.66
N VAL A 77 2.91 -6.47 2.06
CA VAL A 77 2.98 -5.09 2.51
C VAL A 77 2.11 -4.25 1.60
N LEU A 78 1.18 -3.50 2.19
CA LEU A 78 0.38 -2.49 1.53
C LEU A 78 0.84 -1.12 2.03
N VAL A 79 1.26 -0.25 1.11
CA VAL A 79 1.59 1.14 1.41
C VAL A 79 0.54 2.02 0.75
N VAL A 80 -0.17 2.80 1.57
CA VAL A 80 -1.18 3.76 1.10
C VAL A 80 -0.67 5.17 1.40
N LYS A 81 -0.60 6.00 0.36
CA LYS A 81 -0.15 7.40 0.45
C LYS A 81 -1.29 8.31 0.05
N ASP A 82 -1.68 9.22 0.92
CA ASP A 82 -2.65 10.25 0.59
C ASP A 82 -2.06 11.20 -0.47
N LYS A 83 -2.85 11.48 -1.50
CA LYS A 83 -2.54 12.41 -2.60
C LYS A 83 -3.60 13.51 -2.70
N SER A 84 -4.59 13.55 -1.81
CA SER A 84 -5.57 14.62 -1.73
C SER A 84 -4.83 15.94 -1.49
N VAL A 85 -4.76 16.76 -2.52
CA VAL A 85 -3.95 17.98 -2.58
C VAL A 85 -4.57 19.01 -1.63
N SER A 86 -3.84 19.45 -0.60
CA SER A 86 -3.93 20.84 -0.16
C SER A 86 -3.24 21.67 -1.23
N GLU A 87 -3.87 22.75 -1.70
CA GLU A 87 -3.51 23.57 -2.87
C GLU A 87 -2.11 24.23 -2.89
N GLU A 88 -1.12 23.73 -2.16
CA GLU A 88 0.22 24.30 -2.14
C GLU A 88 1.27 23.23 -2.44
N THR A 89 2.08 23.50 -3.47
CA THR A 89 3.20 22.69 -4.01
C THR A 89 2.85 21.60 -5.02
N ALA A 90 2.13 21.99 -6.07
CA ALA A 90 2.33 21.44 -7.41
C ALA A 90 3.67 21.93 -7.99
N ASN A 91 4.78 21.51 -7.39
CA ASN A 91 6.12 21.46 -8.00
C ASN A 91 7.06 20.74 -7.01
N ASN A 92 7.65 19.62 -7.47
CA ASN A 92 8.71 18.80 -6.82
C ASN A 92 8.37 17.45 -6.14
N SER A 93 7.14 16.93 -6.14
CA SER A 93 6.87 15.63 -5.48
C SER A 93 7.11 14.36 -6.34
N HIS A 94 8.09 14.38 -7.24
CA HIS A 94 8.58 13.16 -7.95
C HIS A 94 9.78 12.48 -7.25
N ILE A 95 10.38 13.10 -6.23
CA ILE A 95 11.65 12.65 -5.63
C ILE A 95 11.53 12.40 -4.13
N GLU A 96 10.44 11.80 -3.62
CA GLU A 96 10.47 11.32 -2.22
C GLU A 96 9.60 10.11 -1.89
N SER A 97 9.11 9.40 -2.91
CA SER A 97 8.28 8.20 -2.70
C SER A 97 9.07 6.88 -2.62
N ASN A 98 10.39 6.91 -2.84
CA ASN A 98 11.21 5.70 -3.04
C ASN A 98 12.02 5.24 -1.82
N LYS A 99 12.09 5.98 -0.71
CA LYS A 99 12.98 5.61 0.42
C LYS A 99 12.54 4.33 1.16
N PHE A 100 11.25 4.20 1.51
CA PHE A 100 10.75 2.98 2.16
C PHE A 100 10.78 1.76 1.23
N HIS A 101 10.33 1.92 -0.03
CA HIS A 101 10.36 0.82 -0.99
C HIS A 101 11.79 0.34 -1.27
N ARG A 102 12.75 1.28 -1.46
CA ARG A 102 14.17 0.93 -1.62
C ARG A 102 14.75 0.31 -0.36
N SER A 103 14.38 0.76 0.84
CA SER A 103 14.85 0.16 2.10
C SER A 103 14.42 -1.31 2.21
N TYR A 104 13.14 -1.62 1.93
CA TYR A 104 12.67 -3.02 1.90
C TYR A 104 13.30 -3.85 0.76
N GLN A 105 13.49 -3.27 -0.42
CA GLN A 105 14.23 -3.95 -1.52
C GLN A 105 15.71 -4.17 -1.19
N GLN A 106 16.35 -3.27 -0.44
CA GLN A 106 17.75 -3.38 -0.06
C GLN A 106 17.94 -4.40 1.07
N ILE A 107 17.02 -4.47 2.04
CA ILE A 107 16.98 -5.54 3.05
C ILE A 107 16.85 -6.90 2.34
N ARG A 108 16.04 -7.00 1.28
CA ARG A 108 15.93 -8.21 0.45
C ARG A 108 17.23 -8.59 -0.26
N LYS A 109 18.07 -7.62 -0.65
CA LYS A 109 19.40 -7.90 -1.24
C LYS A 109 20.43 -8.33 -0.19
N ASN A 110 20.37 -7.80 1.03
CA ASN A 110 21.33 -8.12 2.07
C ASN A 110 21.01 -9.40 2.86
N ALA A 111 19.74 -9.85 2.86
CA ALA A 111 19.33 -11.11 3.49
C ALA A 111 19.56 -12.35 2.59
N ILE A 112 19.77 -12.14 1.28
CA ILE A 112 20.17 -13.18 0.33
C ILE A 112 21.65 -12.91 0.01
N GLY A 113 22.52 -13.23 0.97
CA GLY A 113 23.97 -13.16 0.75
C GLY A 113 24.37 -14.09 -0.40
N PHE A 114 25.02 -13.50 -1.40
CA PHE A 114 26.17 -14.14 -2.03
C PHE A 114 27.42 -13.66 -1.29
#